data_AF-A0A269WBS4-F1
#
_entry.id   AF-A0A269WBS4-F1
#
_cell.length_a   1.000
_cell.length_b   1.000
_cell.length_c   1.000
_cell.angle_alpha   90.00
_cell.angle_beta   90.00
_cell.angle_gamma   90.00
#
_symmetry.space_group_name_H-M   'P 1'
#
loop_
_entity.id
_entity.type
_entity.pdbx_description
1 polymer ?
#
loop_
_entity_poly.entity_id
_entity_poly.type
_entity_poly.pdbx_seq_one_letter_code
_entity_poly.pdbx_strand_id
1 'polypeptide(L)'
;MEPGLEIIRNQVRESGCYCMRSMKKHPGYENKVNWTESQLDHGLSYVQIKQGKKVLGFIEYAPGESSWRAVHADGYLVIHCLWVGVPGMGIGSRLIQLCLEEAREHGMKGVAVLTNPDTGWAPSKDIFVKNGFSQVEHGPYSFELYAYTFPDASASAPYFPTDWDARLQRFSQGLTILRTDQCPYLEVATDNLLEAAKAAHIEPHIIHIESRAQMMALSPTPYGVFNVVYNGELIAYHRMTARSFYKKLTS
;
A
#
# COMPACT_ATOMS: atom_id res chain seq x y z
N MET A 1 17.16 22.98 9.72
CA MET A 1 16.36 22.69 8.50
C MET A 1 17.08 23.32 7.34
N GLU A 2 17.28 22.61 6.23
CA GLU A 2 17.65 23.32 4.99
C GLU A 2 16.56 24.38 4.71
N PRO A 3 16.94 25.62 4.39
CA PRO A 3 15.95 26.67 4.13
C PRO A 3 14.97 26.24 3.04
N GLY A 4 13.67 26.36 3.33
CA GLY A 4 12.61 26.19 2.32
C GLY A 4 12.00 24.79 2.17
N LEU A 5 12.23 23.86 3.10
CA LEU A 5 11.43 22.64 3.19
C LEU A 5 10.10 22.87 3.91
N GLU A 6 9.01 22.43 3.30
CA GLU A 6 7.64 22.54 3.83
C GLU A 6 7.04 21.15 4.01
N ILE A 7 6.37 20.92 5.15
CA ILE A 7 5.62 19.69 5.42
C ILE A 7 4.13 19.98 5.22
N ILE A 8 3.48 19.21 4.35
CA ILE A 8 2.04 19.31 4.09
C ILE A 8 1.39 18.02 4.53
N ARG A 9 0.35 18.14 5.35
CA ARG A 9 -0.40 17.00 5.89
C ARG A 9 -1.85 17.09 5.45
N ASN A 10 -2.41 15.97 5.00
CA ASN A 10 -3.85 15.73 4.81
C ASN A 10 -4.56 16.79 3.94
N GLN A 11 -3.87 17.31 2.93
CA GLN A 11 -4.41 18.28 1.97
C GLN A 11 -4.26 17.74 0.55
N VAL A 12 -4.57 16.45 0.33
CA VAL A 12 -4.24 15.79 -0.96
C VAL A 12 -5.04 16.38 -2.12
N ARG A 13 -6.26 16.89 -1.87
CA ARG A 13 -7.06 17.60 -2.87
C ARG A 13 -6.44 18.92 -3.29
N GLU A 14 -5.97 19.73 -2.35
CA GLU A 14 -5.38 21.05 -2.61
C GLU A 14 -3.91 20.94 -3.07
N SER A 15 -3.14 20.11 -2.40
CA SER A 15 -1.70 19.96 -2.59
C SER A 15 -1.35 19.03 -3.76
N GLY A 16 -2.31 18.21 -4.20
CA GLY A 16 -2.21 17.20 -5.25
C GLY A 16 -1.63 15.87 -4.76
N CYS A 17 -2.14 14.77 -5.29
CA CYS A 17 -1.56 13.45 -5.07
C CYS A 17 -0.15 13.37 -5.66
N TYR A 18 0.78 12.78 -4.92
CA TYR A 18 2.15 12.56 -5.36
C TYR A 18 2.20 11.64 -6.59
N CYS A 19 1.48 10.52 -6.52
CA CYS A 19 1.40 9.54 -7.59
C CYS A 19 0.59 10.09 -8.76
N MET A 20 1.02 9.82 -10.00
CA MET A 20 0.37 10.32 -11.21
C MET A 20 0.16 11.85 -11.25
N ARG A 21 0.99 12.64 -10.57
CA ARG A 21 0.89 14.12 -10.52
C ARG A 21 0.93 14.84 -11.88
N SER A 22 1.47 14.20 -12.92
CA SER A 22 1.47 14.69 -14.31
C SER A 22 0.21 14.31 -15.10
N MET A 23 -0.66 13.45 -14.56
CA MET A 23 -1.84 12.88 -15.20
C MET A 23 -3.10 13.11 -14.35
N LYS A 24 -3.33 14.36 -13.94
CA LYS A 24 -4.43 14.70 -13.01
C LYS A 24 -5.84 14.40 -13.51
N LYS A 25 -6.02 14.30 -14.83
CA LYS A 25 -7.31 13.97 -15.48
C LYS A 25 -7.54 12.47 -15.64
N HIS A 26 -6.57 11.63 -15.26
CA HIS A 26 -6.71 10.19 -15.35
C HIS A 26 -7.67 9.71 -14.24
N PRO A 27 -8.65 8.82 -14.52
CA PRO A 27 -9.61 8.35 -13.51
C PRO A 27 -8.94 7.83 -12.24
N GLY A 28 -7.90 7.01 -12.38
CA GLY A 28 -7.12 6.54 -11.23
C GLY A 28 -6.55 7.65 -10.32
N TYR A 29 -6.18 8.82 -10.85
CA TYR A 29 -5.73 9.95 -10.03
C TYR A 29 -6.89 10.50 -9.19
N GLU A 30 -8.05 10.76 -9.82
CA GLU A 30 -9.23 11.28 -9.13
C GLU A 30 -9.76 10.27 -8.10
N ASN A 31 -9.83 8.99 -8.45
CA ASN A 31 -10.22 7.90 -7.56
C ASN A 31 -9.30 7.84 -6.33
N LYS A 32 -7.97 7.93 -6.52
CA LYS A 32 -7.03 7.99 -5.41
C LYS A 32 -7.26 9.20 -4.51
N VAL A 33 -7.47 10.39 -5.08
CA VAL A 33 -7.71 11.60 -4.28
C VAL A 33 -9.00 11.41 -3.47
N ASN A 34 -10.10 11.00 -4.10
CA ASN A 34 -11.38 10.76 -3.43
C ASN A 34 -11.26 9.70 -2.34
N TRP A 35 -10.61 8.57 -2.63
CA TRP A 35 -10.35 7.52 -1.66
C TRP A 35 -9.56 8.06 -0.47
N THR A 36 -8.47 8.78 -0.72
CA THR A 36 -7.60 9.29 0.36
C THR A 36 -8.37 10.25 1.26
N GLU A 37 -9.13 11.19 0.69
CA GLU A 37 -9.98 12.12 1.43
C GLU A 37 -11.00 11.37 2.30
N SER A 38 -11.66 10.33 1.77
CA SER A 38 -12.62 9.53 2.54
C SER A 38 -11.99 8.77 3.72
N GLN A 39 -10.68 8.50 3.65
CA GLN A 39 -9.98 7.75 4.69
C GLN A 39 -9.35 8.65 5.76
N LEU A 40 -9.28 9.97 5.54
CA LEU A 40 -8.73 10.91 6.53
C LEU A 40 -9.53 10.86 7.84
N ASP A 41 -10.87 10.79 7.76
CA ASP A 41 -11.76 10.66 8.92
C ASP A 41 -11.61 9.29 9.63
N HIS A 42 -10.98 8.32 8.98
CA HIS A 42 -10.64 7.00 9.54
C HIS A 42 -9.19 6.91 10.03
N GLY A 43 -8.50 8.04 10.16
CA GLY A 43 -7.15 8.15 10.70
C GLY A 43 -6.03 7.94 9.68
N LEU A 44 -6.34 7.91 8.38
CA LEU A 44 -5.29 7.93 7.36
C LEU A 44 -4.55 9.28 7.41
N SER A 45 -3.23 9.22 7.48
CA SER A 45 -2.34 10.35 7.35
C SER A 45 -1.63 10.30 5.99
N TYR A 46 -1.72 11.40 5.24
CA TYR A 46 -1.06 11.61 3.97
C TYR A 46 -0.11 12.81 4.08
N VAL A 47 1.19 12.56 4.08
CA VAL A 47 2.21 13.59 4.40
C VAL A 47 3.17 13.76 3.23
N GLN A 48 3.38 15.00 2.80
CA GLN A 48 4.30 15.38 1.74
C GLN A 48 5.40 16.30 2.29
N ILE A 49 6.61 16.17 1.76
CA ILE A 49 7.65 17.18 1.92
C ILE A 49 7.86 17.90 0.58
N LYS A 50 7.74 19.22 0.59
CA LYS A 50 7.94 20.10 -0.57
C LYS A 50 9.16 21.00 -0.39
N GLN A 51 9.69 21.44 -1.53
CA GLN A 51 10.60 22.58 -1.63
C GLN A 51 10.07 23.51 -2.71
N GLY A 52 9.49 24.63 -2.30
CA GLY A 52 8.68 25.48 -3.19
C GLY A 52 7.56 24.66 -3.85
N LYS A 53 7.49 24.66 -5.18
CA LYS A 53 6.45 23.91 -5.94
C LYS A 53 6.76 22.42 -6.12
N LYS A 54 7.96 21.96 -5.77
CA LYS A 54 8.40 20.58 -6.01
C LYS A 54 8.10 19.69 -4.82
N VAL A 55 7.35 18.61 -5.02
CA VAL A 55 7.17 17.56 -3.99
C VAL A 55 8.35 16.59 -4.04
N LEU A 56 9.13 16.57 -2.96
CA LEU A 56 10.35 15.77 -2.83
C LEU A 56 10.07 14.32 -2.42
N GLY A 57 8.98 14.09 -1.69
CA GLY A 57 8.53 12.76 -1.29
C GLY A 57 7.20 12.80 -0.56
N PHE A 58 6.62 11.63 -0.34
CA PHE A 58 5.43 11.46 0.48
C PHE A 58 5.45 10.14 1.25
N ILE A 59 4.68 10.11 2.32
CA ILE A 59 4.37 8.90 3.08
C ILE A 59 2.87 8.87 3.36
N GLU A 60 2.31 7.68 3.36
CA GLU A 60 0.91 7.40 3.71
C GLU A 60 0.88 6.29 4.74
N TYR A 61 0.14 6.49 5.83
CA TYR A 61 0.00 5.53 6.92
C TYR A 61 -1.34 5.70 7.64
N ALA A 62 -1.81 4.66 8.32
CA ALA A 62 -3.05 4.66 9.11
C ALA A 62 -2.88 3.82 10.38
N PRO A 63 -3.73 3.98 11.42
CA PRO A 63 -3.82 3.01 12.52
C PRO A 63 -4.00 1.58 12.02
N GLY A 64 -3.40 0.60 12.68
CA GLY A 64 -3.47 -0.81 12.30
C GLY A 64 -4.89 -1.34 12.22
N GLU A 65 -5.76 -0.81 13.09
CA GLU A 65 -7.20 -1.09 13.19
C GLU A 65 -8.00 -0.59 11.98
N SER A 66 -7.49 0.40 11.24
CA SER A 66 -8.10 0.95 10.02
C SER A 66 -7.18 0.87 8.78
N SER A 67 -6.03 0.21 8.90
CA SER A 67 -5.06 0.07 7.81
C SER A 67 -5.54 -0.82 6.67
N TRP A 68 -5.04 -0.53 5.47
CA TRP A 68 -5.38 -1.23 4.23
C TRP A 68 -4.32 -2.28 3.85
N ARG A 69 -3.67 -2.88 4.84
CA ARG A 69 -2.78 -4.04 4.69
C ARG A 69 -3.39 -5.22 5.42
N ALA A 70 -3.26 -6.42 4.88
CA ALA A 70 -3.81 -7.61 5.51
C ALA A 70 -2.89 -8.04 6.68
N VAL A 71 -2.93 -7.27 7.77
CA VAL A 71 -2.06 -7.38 8.94
C VAL A 71 -2.86 -7.07 10.21
N HIS A 72 -2.60 -7.82 11.27
CA HIS A 72 -3.03 -7.53 12.62
C HIS A 72 -1.95 -6.68 13.30
N ALA A 73 -2.24 -5.40 13.54
CA ALA A 73 -1.27 -4.42 14.02
C ALA A 73 -1.90 -3.47 15.05
N ASP A 74 -2.73 -4.00 15.95
CA ASP A 74 -3.51 -3.20 16.90
C ASP A 74 -2.59 -2.35 17.80
N GLY A 75 -2.83 -1.04 17.81
CA GLY A 75 -2.03 -0.03 18.49
C GLY A 75 -0.76 0.38 17.74
N TYR A 76 -0.55 -0.01 16.49
CA TYR A 76 0.54 0.48 15.65
C TYR A 76 0.00 1.42 14.56
N LEU A 77 0.80 2.37 14.09
CA LEU A 77 0.58 2.93 12.75
C LEU A 77 1.15 1.98 11.71
N VAL A 78 0.49 1.84 10.56
CA VAL A 78 0.93 0.98 9.45
C VAL A 78 1.20 1.85 8.24
N ILE A 79 2.44 1.84 7.76
CA ILE A 79 2.83 2.54 6.54
C ILE A 79 2.27 1.80 5.33
N HIS A 80 1.41 2.47 4.58
CA HIS A 80 0.87 1.99 3.32
C HIS A 80 1.82 2.28 2.16
N CYS A 81 2.39 3.48 2.10
CA CYS A 81 3.22 3.90 0.99
C CYS A 81 4.32 4.86 1.44
N LEU A 82 5.49 4.73 0.81
CA LEU A 82 6.60 5.66 0.95
C LEU A 82 7.22 5.85 -0.43
N TRP A 83 7.35 7.09 -0.87
CA TRP A 83 7.94 7.39 -2.17
C TRP A 83 8.79 8.65 -2.09
N VAL A 84 10.02 8.57 -2.61
CA VAL A 84 11.00 9.66 -2.57
C VAL A 84 11.43 9.96 -4.00
N GLY A 85 11.25 11.20 -4.43
CA GLY A 85 11.57 11.64 -5.79
C GLY A 85 12.99 12.20 -5.96
N VAL A 86 13.71 12.45 -4.86
CA VAL A 86 15.08 12.98 -4.89
C VAL A 86 15.97 12.19 -3.92
N PRO A 87 16.88 11.32 -4.44
CA PRO A 87 17.81 10.59 -3.59
C PRO A 87 18.85 11.53 -2.96
N GLY A 88 19.50 11.09 -1.89
CA GLY A 88 20.63 11.80 -1.26
C GLY A 88 20.25 12.93 -0.28
N MET A 89 19.01 13.40 -0.25
CA MET A 89 18.57 14.49 0.64
C MET A 89 17.99 14.04 1.99
N GLY A 90 18.01 12.73 2.29
CA GLY A 90 17.46 12.20 3.56
C GLY A 90 15.94 12.29 3.72
N ILE A 91 15.20 12.70 2.67
CA ILE A 91 13.74 12.91 2.70
C ILE A 91 12.97 11.66 3.16
N GLY A 92 13.37 10.47 2.70
CA GLY A 92 12.72 9.23 3.10
C GLY A 92 12.82 8.96 4.61
N SER A 93 14.03 9.09 5.18
CA SER A 93 14.20 9.00 6.63
C SER A 93 13.39 10.07 7.36
N ARG A 94 13.36 11.30 6.86
CA ARG A 94 12.56 12.37 7.50
C ARG A 94 11.06 12.05 7.52
N LEU A 95 10.52 11.51 6.43
CA LEU A 95 9.11 11.08 6.36
C LEU A 95 8.82 9.94 7.35
N ILE A 96 9.72 8.97 7.50
CA ILE A 96 9.58 7.88 8.48
C ILE A 96 9.64 8.44 9.91
N GLN A 97 10.56 9.37 10.20
CA GLN A 97 10.64 10.01 11.51
C GLN A 97 9.36 10.79 11.84
N LEU A 98 8.76 11.51 10.88
CA LEU A 98 7.47 12.18 11.09
C LEU A 98 6.34 11.21 11.46
N CYS A 99 6.35 10.00 10.90
CA CYS A 99 5.39 8.94 11.24
C CYS A 99 5.65 8.38 12.65
N LEU A 100 6.92 8.16 13.02
CA LEU A 100 7.31 7.73 14.37
C LEU A 100 6.98 8.78 15.43
N GLU A 101 7.24 10.06 15.15
CA GLU A 101 6.89 11.20 16.01
C GLU A 101 5.37 11.22 16.26
N GLU A 102 4.55 11.10 15.21
CA GLU A 102 3.09 11.06 15.34
C GLU A 102 2.59 9.80 16.08
N ALA A 103 3.18 8.64 15.83
CA ALA A 103 2.87 7.42 16.57
C ALA A 103 3.13 7.61 18.08
N ARG A 104 4.24 8.26 18.43
CA ARG A 104 4.60 8.56 19.82
C ARG A 104 3.62 9.52 20.46
N GLU A 105 3.29 10.61 19.77
CA GLU A 105 2.34 11.63 20.23
C GLU A 105 0.94 11.05 20.48
N HIS A 106 0.51 10.10 19.65
CA HIS A 106 -0.77 9.41 19.80
C HIS A 106 -0.74 8.22 20.77
N GLY A 107 0.38 7.99 21.47
CA GLY A 107 0.49 6.88 22.43
C GLY A 107 0.41 5.49 21.80
N MET A 108 0.76 5.38 20.51
CA MET A 108 0.82 4.10 19.80
C MET A 108 1.99 3.26 20.32
N LYS A 109 1.90 1.94 20.14
CA LYS A 109 2.94 0.96 20.47
C LYS A 109 4.16 1.04 19.54
N GLY A 110 3.96 1.55 18.33
CA GLY A 110 5.02 1.64 17.33
C GLY A 110 4.50 1.91 15.92
N VAL A 111 5.36 1.63 14.93
CA VAL A 111 5.04 1.73 13.50
C VAL A 111 5.40 0.42 12.81
N ALA A 112 4.52 -0.08 11.95
CA ALA A 112 4.71 -1.27 11.15
C ALA A 112 4.70 -0.94 9.65
N VAL A 113 5.30 -1.79 8.84
CA VAL A 113 5.31 -1.65 7.38
C VAL A 113 5.49 -2.99 6.70
N LEU A 114 4.76 -3.16 5.60
CA LEU A 114 4.93 -4.27 4.68
C LEU A 114 6.02 -3.93 3.65
N THR A 115 6.99 -4.81 3.46
CA THR A 115 8.00 -4.73 2.40
C THR A 115 7.92 -5.93 1.47
N ASN A 116 8.46 -5.80 0.27
CA ASN A 116 8.54 -6.89 -0.71
C ASN A 116 9.78 -6.64 -1.58
N PRO A 117 10.75 -7.56 -1.65
CA PRO A 117 11.96 -7.36 -2.43
C PRO A 117 11.75 -7.62 -3.93
N ASP A 118 10.69 -8.35 -4.31
CA ASP A 118 10.47 -8.82 -5.67
C ASP A 118 9.89 -7.72 -6.58
N THR A 119 9.22 -6.73 -6.00
CA THR A 119 8.52 -5.68 -6.75
C THR A 119 8.71 -4.30 -6.14
N GLY A 120 8.67 -3.25 -6.97
CA GLY A 120 8.68 -1.85 -6.49
C GLY A 120 7.34 -1.34 -5.95
N TRP A 121 6.40 -2.24 -5.62
CA TRP A 121 5.02 -1.89 -5.23
C TRP A 121 4.79 -1.86 -3.72
N ALA A 122 5.66 -2.53 -2.96
CA ALA A 122 5.92 -2.24 -1.56
C ALA A 122 7.30 -1.58 -1.45
N PRO A 123 7.55 -0.75 -0.43
CA PRO A 123 8.85 -0.13 -0.28
C PRO A 123 9.93 -1.16 0.10
N SER A 124 11.19 -0.90 -0.30
CA SER A 124 12.34 -1.72 0.11
C SER A 124 12.56 -1.65 1.61
N LYS A 125 13.00 -2.76 2.20
CA LYS A 125 13.34 -2.85 3.63
C LYS A 125 14.52 -1.98 4.06
N ASP A 126 15.45 -1.68 3.16
CA ASP A 126 16.73 -1.05 3.52
C ASP A 126 16.54 0.29 4.24
N ILE A 127 15.56 1.08 3.79
CA ILE A 127 15.26 2.36 4.44
C ILE A 127 14.67 2.18 5.83
N PHE A 128 13.86 1.15 6.06
CA PHE A 128 13.26 0.89 7.37
C PHE A 128 14.29 0.33 8.34
N VAL A 129 15.12 -0.61 7.90
CA VAL A 129 16.25 -1.13 8.69
C VAL A 129 17.19 0.01 9.11
N LYS A 130 17.51 0.93 8.19
CA LYS A 130 18.31 2.13 8.50
C LYS A 130 17.64 3.04 9.54
N ASN A 131 16.31 3.05 9.62
CA ASN A 131 15.55 3.83 10.62
C ASN A 131 15.17 2.99 11.85
N GLY A 132 15.85 1.86 12.10
CA GLY A 132 15.71 1.07 13.33
C GLY A 132 14.54 0.09 13.35
N PHE A 133 13.86 -0.13 12.22
CA PHE A 133 12.83 -1.17 12.13
C PHE A 133 13.49 -2.54 12.09
N SER A 134 12.86 -3.51 12.75
CA SER A 134 13.27 -4.92 12.73
C SER A 134 12.22 -5.77 12.02
N GLN A 135 12.66 -6.83 11.35
CA GLN A 135 11.73 -7.80 10.79
C GLN A 135 11.04 -8.56 11.92
N VAL A 136 9.72 -8.69 11.84
CA VAL A 136 8.92 -9.41 12.83
C VAL A 136 8.27 -10.66 12.26
N GLU A 137 8.02 -10.71 10.95
CA GLU A 137 7.42 -11.88 10.31
C GLU A 137 7.73 -11.97 8.79
N HIS A 138 7.70 -13.20 8.26
CA HIS A 138 7.66 -13.48 6.83
C HIS A 138 6.25 -13.87 6.39
N GLY A 139 5.80 -13.32 5.27
CA GLY A 139 4.53 -13.66 4.63
C GLY A 139 4.72 -14.45 3.34
N PRO A 140 3.62 -14.89 2.70
CA PRO A 140 3.66 -15.51 1.39
C PRO A 140 4.18 -14.52 0.33
N TYR A 141 4.60 -15.02 -0.84
CA TYR A 141 5.03 -14.19 -1.99
C TYR A 141 6.13 -13.17 -1.66
N SER A 142 7.10 -13.59 -0.82
CA SER A 142 8.25 -12.77 -0.39
C SER A 142 7.88 -11.50 0.37
N PHE A 143 6.63 -11.37 0.84
CA PHE A 143 6.27 -10.28 1.73
C PHE A 143 6.98 -10.41 3.07
N GLU A 144 7.40 -9.28 3.62
CA GLU A 144 8.07 -9.20 4.91
C GLU A 144 7.40 -8.12 5.75
N LEU A 145 7.19 -8.40 7.04
CA LEU A 145 6.66 -7.44 7.99
C LEU A 145 7.79 -6.87 8.83
N TYR A 146 7.92 -5.56 8.83
CA TYR A 146 8.87 -4.81 9.65
C TYR A 146 8.11 -3.96 10.66
N ALA A 147 8.65 -3.84 11.87
CA ALA A 147 8.12 -2.96 12.89
C ALA A 147 9.22 -2.24 13.67
N TYR A 148 8.93 -1.01 14.06
CA TYR A 148 9.61 -0.28 15.12
C TYR A 148 8.66 -0.24 16.32
N THR A 149 8.95 -1.04 17.35
CA THR A 149 8.20 -1.02 18.61
C THR A 149 8.91 -0.09 19.58
N PHE A 150 8.16 0.82 20.22
CA PHE A 150 8.77 1.71 21.20
C PHE A 150 9.26 0.93 22.43
N PRO A 151 10.43 1.28 23.01
CA PRO A 151 11.02 0.50 24.11
C PRO A 151 10.16 0.36 25.37
N ASP A 152 9.30 1.33 25.64
CA ASP A 152 8.36 1.39 26.77
C ASP A 152 6.98 0.78 26.45
N ALA A 153 6.75 0.35 25.21
CA ALA A 153 5.52 -0.34 24.84
C ALA A 153 5.62 -1.83 25.21
N SER A 154 4.77 -2.27 26.13
CA SER A 154 4.49 -3.70 26.28
C SER A 154 3.53 -4.11 25.15
N ALA A 155 4.10 -4.64 24.07
CA ALA A 155 3.37 -4.88 22.83
C ALA A 155 3.70 -6.24 22.21
N SER A 156 2.67 -6.97 21.81
CA SER A 156 2.80 -8.06 20.85
C SER A 156 3.21 -7.49 19.49
N ALA A 157 4.13 -8.17 18.81
CA ALA A 157 4.49 -7.79 17.46
C ALA A 157 3.28 -7.86 16.52
N PRO A 158 3.17 -6.95 15.53
CA PRO A 158 2.24 -7.10 14.43
C PRO A 158 2.46 -8.41 13.70
N TYR A 159 1.39 -9.01 13.19
CA TYR A 159 1.45 -10.31 12.54
C TYR A 159 0.46 -10.46 11.38
N PHE A 160 0.72 -11.44 10.52
CA PHE A 160 -0.08 -11.77 9.35
C PHE A 160 -1.22 -12.75 9.66
N PRO A 161 -2.33 -12.69 8.92
CA PRO A 161 -3.24 -13.83 8.81
C PRO A 161 -2.52 -15.10 8.35
N THR A 162 -3.09 -16.26 8.66
CA THR A 162 -2.48 -17.57 8.32
C THR A 162 -3.28 -18.35 7.27
N ASP A 163 -4.46 -17.87 6.87
CA ASP A 163 -5.42 -18.60 6.03
C ASP A 163 -5.30 -18.26 4.53
N TRP A 164 -4.10 -17.93 4.04
CA TRP A 164 -3.86 -17.45 2.67
C TRP A 164 -4.37 -18.40 1.59
N ASP A 165 -4.09 -19.70 1.70
CA ASP A 165 -4.55 -20.71 0.73
C ASP A 165 -6.08 -20.81 0.75
N ALA A 166 -6.70 -20.78 1.92
CA ALA A 166 -8.15 -20.79 2.04
C ALA A 166 -8.79 -19.57 1.37
N ARG A 167 -8.14 -18.39 1.43
CA ARG A 167 -8.61 -17.18 0.73
C ARG A 167 -8.50 -17.31 -0.79
N LEU A 168 -7.42 -17.90 -1.30
CA LEU A 168 -7.27 -18.19 -2.72
C LEU A 168 -8.36 -19.15 -3.22
N GLN A 169 -8.66 -20.20 -2.45
CA GLN A 169 -9.66 -21.20 -2.83
C GLN A 169 -11.09 -20.65 -2.93
N ARG A 170 -11.39 -19.50 -2.29
CA ARG A 170 -12.66 -18.79 -2.48
C ARG A 170 -12.82 -18.25 -3.90
N PHE A 171 -11.71 -18.12 -4.64
CA PHE A 171 -11.65 -17.66 -6.02
C PHE A 171 -11.08 -18.76 -6.94
N SER A 172 -11.48 -20.00 -6.68
CA SER A 172 -11.01 -21.21 -7.38
C SER A 172 -11.51 -21.35 -8.82
N GLN A 173 -12.42 -20.50 -9.28
CA GLN A 173 -13.02 -20.58 -10.61
C GLN A 173 -12.99 -19.22 -11.30
N GLY A 174 -12.41 -19.18 -12.50
CA GLY A 174 -12.34 -17.98 -13.32
C GLY A 174 -11.34 -16.95 -12.81
N LEU A 175 -11.39 -15.75 -13.39
CA LEU A 175 -10.50 -14.64 -13.10
C LEU A 175 -11.18 -13.66 -12.15
N THR A 176 -10.61 -13.46 -10.97
CA THR A 176 -11.08 -12.47 -9.99
C THR A 176 -10.06 -11.37 -9.76
N ILE A 177 -10.51 -10.12 -9.77
CA ILE A 177 -9.73 -8.92 -9.46
C ILE A 177 -10.27 -8.30 -8.18
N LEU A 178 -9.51 -8.44 -7.10
CA LEU A 178 -9.76 -7.76 -5.82
C LEU A 178 -9.02 -6.43 -5.84
N ARG A 179 -9.70 -5.30 -5.72
CA ARG A 179 -9.03 -3.98 -5.78
C ARG A 179 -9.66 -2.92 -4.88
N THR A 180 -8.89 -1.87 -4.65
CA THR A 180 -9.32 -0.60 -4.05
C THR A 180 -8.84 0.55 -4.94
N ASP A 181 -9.12 1.78 -4.52
CA ASP A 181 -8.59 3.00 -5.12
C ASP A 181 -7.40 3.61 -4.35
N GLN A 182 -6.80 2.85 -3.42
CA GLN A 182 -5.68 3.30 -2.59
C GLN A 182 -4.41 3.67 -3.38
N CYS A 183 -4.29 3.24 -4.64
CA CYS A 183 -3.17 3.60 -5.51
C CYS A 183 -3.69 3.91 -6.93
N PRO A 184 -3.32 5.04 -7.54
CA PRO A 184 -3.91 5.45 -8.81
C PRO A 184 -3.46 4.55 -9.97
N TYR A 185 -2.34 3.84 -9.81
CA TYR A 185 -1.84 2.88 -10.78
C TYR A 185 -2.63 1.55 -10.79
N LEU A 186 -3.51 1.31 -9.82
CA LEU A 186 -4.39 0.13 -9.82
C LEU A 186 -5.46 0.21 -10.90
N GLU A 187 -5.88 1.43 -11.26
CA GLU A 187 -6.75 1.63 -12.43
C GLU A 187 -6.06 1.12 -13.69
N VAL A 188 -4.81 1.58 -13.92
CA VAL A 188 -4.01 1.15 -15.07
C VAL A 188 -3.71 -0.36 -15.04
N ALA A 189 -3.48 -0.93 -13.85
CA ALA A 189 -3.29 -2.37 -13.70
C ALA A 189 -4.55 -3.15 -14.06
N THR A 190 -5.71 -2.63 -13.68
CA THR A 190 -7.02 -3.23 -14.00
C THR A 190 -7.27 -3.13 -15.49
N ASP A 191 -7.10 -1.97 -16.12
CA ASP A 191 -7.28 -1.78 -17.57
C ASP A 191 -6.41 -2.75 -18.38
N ASN A 192 -5.13 -2.86 -18.02
CA ASN A 192 -4.20 -3.80 -18.66
C ASN A 192 -4.67 -5.26 -18.54
N LEU A 193 -5.25 -5.64 -17.40
CA LEU A 193 -5.76 -6.98 -17.18
C LEU A 193 -7.07 -7.22 -17.93
N LEU A 194 -7.96 -6.23 -18.01
CA LEU A 194 -9.20 -6.33 -18.80
C LEU A 194 -8.90 -6.49 -20.29
N GLU A 195 -7.90 -5.78 -20.81
CA GLU A 195 -7.41 -5.96 -22.18
C GLU A 195 -6.92 -7.40 -22.41
N ALA A 196 -6.11 -7.92 -21.49
CA ALA A 196 -5.59 -9.29 -21.55
C ALA A 196 -6.69 -10.35 -21.46
N ALA A 197 -7.64 -10.18 -20.53
CA ALA A 197 -8.75 -11.09 -20.32
C ALA A 197 -9.66 -11.16 -21.55
N LYS A 198 -9.96 -9.99 -22.16
CA LYS A 198 -10.70 -9.91 -23.42
C LYS A 198 -10.00 -10.65 -24.55
N ALA A 199 -8.69 -10.49 -24.70
CA ALA A 199 -7.91 -11.20 -25.70
C ALA A 199 -7.88 -12.72 -25.46
N ALA A 200 -7.96 -13.16 -24.21
CA ALA A 200 -8.02 -14.57 -23.82
C ALA A 200 -9.45 -15.14 -23.78
N HIS A 201 -10.47 -14.35 -24.11
CA HIS A 201 -11.89 -14.72 -23.99
C HIS A 201 -12.30 -15.17 -22.58
N ILE A 202 -11.71 -14.55 -21.55
CA ILE A 202 -12.03 -14.78 -20.14
C ILE A 202 -12.81 -13.58 -19.61
N GLU A 203 -13.98 -13.83 -19.01
CA GLU A 203 -14.76 -12.79 -18.34
C GLU A 203 -14.23 -12.60 -16.90
N PRO A 204 -13.71 -11.41 -16.54
CA PRO A 204 -13.21 -11.15 -15.20
C PRO A 204 -14.33 -10.74 -14.23
N HIS A 205 -14.27 -11.26 -13.01
CA HIS A 205 -15.08 -10.79 -11.89
C HIS A 205 -14.30 -9.75 -11.07
N ILE A 206 -14.81 -8.52 -11.00
CA ILE A 206 -14.16 -7.45 -10.22
C ILE A 206 -14.88 -7.30 -8.88
N ILE A 207 -14.11 -7.40 -7.79
CA ILE A 207 -14.55 -7.11 -6.44
C ILE A 207 -13.87 -5.82 -5.99
N HIS A 208 -14.66 -4.76 -5.88
CA HIS A 208 -14.20 -3.53 -5.22
C HIS A 208 -14.27 -3.74 -3.71
N ILE A 209 -13.13 -3.59 -3.02
CA ILE A 209 -13.04 -3.73 -1.58
C ILE A 209 -13.33 -2.37 -0.94
N GLU A 210 -14.43 -2.29 -0.19
CA GLU A 210 -14.97 -1.05 0.35
C GLU A 210 -14.65 -0.84 1.82
N SER A 211 -14.13 -1.86 2.51
CA SER A 211 -13.78 -1.76 3.93
C SER A 211 -12.57 -2.61 4.31
N ARG A 212 -11.90 -2.22 5.41
CA ARG A 212 -10.85 -3.04 6.02
C ARG A 212 -11.34 -4.43 6.39
N ALA A 213 -12.55 -4.58 6.93
CA ALA A 213 -13.08 -5.89 7.31
C ALA A 213 -13.18 -6.83 6.09
N GLN A 214 -13.67 -6.30 4.96
CA GLN A 214 -13.72 -7.03 3.70
C GLN A 214 -12.31 -7.34 3.16
N MET A 215 -11.38 -6.38 3.22
CA MET A 215 -9.96 -6.59 2.85
C MET A 215 -9.33 -7.71 3.69
N MET A 216 -9.48 -7.65 5.00
CA MET A 216 -8.98 -8.65 5.95
C MET A 216 -9.62 -10.02 5.74
N ALA A 217 -10.86 -10.09 5.26
CA ALA A 217 -11.53 -11.35 4.97
C ALA A 217 -11.09 -11.94 3.62
N LEU A 218 -10.98 -11.13 2.57
CA LEU A 218 -10.85 -11.61 1.19
C LEU A 218 -9.42 -11.66 0.68
N SER A 219 -8.55 -10.71 1.04
CA SER A 219 -7.28 -10.53 0.36
C SER A 219 -6.33 -11.72 0.59
N PRO A 220 -5.91 -12.45 -0.45
CA PRO A 220 -5.05 -13.63 -0.34
C PRO A 220 -3.56 -13.29 -0.19
N THR A 221 -3.21 -12.01 -0.08
CA THR A 221 -1.85 -11.57 0.18
C THR A 221 -1.81 -10.48 1.25
N PRO A 222 -0.66 -10.32 1.93
CA PRO A 222 -0.40 -9.19 2.81
C PRO A 222 -0.65 -7.80 2.19
N TYR A 223 -0.53 -7.66 0.86
CA TYR A 223 -0.66 -6.36 0.18
C TYR A 223 -2.03 -5.71 0.39
N GLY A 224 -3.09 -6.52 0.51
CA GLY A 224 -4.44 -6.07 0.83
C GLY A 224 -5.20 -5.43 -0.32
N VAL A 225 -4.62 -4.41 -0.97
CA VAL A 225 -5.36 -3.46 -1.83
C VAL A 225 -5.50 -3.84 -3.31
N PHE A 226 -4.76 -4.83 -3.78
CA PHE A 226 -4.85 -5.34 -5.15
C PHE A 226 -4.38 -6.78 -5.25
N ASN A 227 -5.24 -7.66 -5.75
CA ASN A 227 -4.91 -9.07 -5.99
C ASN A 227 -5.63 -9.57 -7.25
N VAL A 228 -4.91 -10.28 -8.09
CA VAL A 228 -5.43 -10.94 -9.28
C VAL A 228 -5.31 -12.43 -9.06
N VAL A 229 -6.43 -13.13 -9.00
CA VAL A 229 -6.50 -14.58 -8.79
C VAL A 229 -7.15 -15.22 -10.00
N TYR A 230 -6.55 -16.28 -10.53
CA TYR A 230 -7.10 -17.06 -11.63
C TYR A 230 -7.13 -18.53 -11.24
N ASN A 231 -8.31 -19.14 -11.22
CA ASN A 231 -8.52 -20.54 -10.85
C ASN A 231 -7.85 -20.94 -9.52
N GLY A 232 -7.93 -20.07 -8.51
CA GLY A 232 -7.35 -20.30 -7.18
C GLY A 232 -5.85 -20.04 -7.09
N GLU A 233 -5.21 -19.54 -8.14
CA GLU A 233 -3.79 -19.18 -8.13
C GLU A 233 -3.58 -17.67 -8.18
N LEU A 234 -2.64 -17.16 -7.39
CA LEU A 234 -2.27 -15.75 -7.44
C LEU A 234 -1.46 -15.46 -8.71
N ILE A 235 -2.02 -14.61 -9.57
CA ILE A 235 -1.40 -14.15 -10.81
C ILE A 235 -0.52 -12.93 -10.56
N ALA A 236 -1.03 -11.97 -9.79
CA ALA A 236 -0.34 -10.72 -9.47
C ALA A 236 -0.95 -10.01 -8.24
N TYR A 237 -0.14 -9.18 -7.59
CA TYR A 237 -0.54 -8.18 -6.59
C TYR A 237 -0.02 -6.77 -6.95
N HIS A 238 0.49 -6.61 -8.17
CA HIS A 238 1.10 -5.40 -8.68
C HIS A 238 0.71 -5.19 -10.14
N ARG A 239 0.95 -3.99 -10.70
CA ARG A 239 0.72 -3.72 -12.12
C ARG A 239 1.64 -4.56 -13.00
N MET A 240 1.04 -5.23 -13.98
CA MET A 240 1.74 -5.82 -15.11
C MET A 240 1.25 -5.18 -16.42
N THR A 241 1.95 -5.41 -17.53
CA THR A 241 1.47 -5.02 -18.86
C THR A 241 0.38 -5.99 -19.33
N ALA A 242 -0.47 -5.58 -20.27
CA ALA A 242 -1.48 -6.46 -20.87
C ALA A 242 -0.87 -7.74 -21.44
N ARG A 243 0.27 -7.63 -22.15
CA ARG A 243 1.02 -8.79 -22.67
C ARG A 243 1.44 -9.77 -21.57
N SER A 244 1.96 -9.26 -20.46
CA SER A 244 2.41 -10.12 -19.36
C SER A 244 1.24 -10.78 -18.64
N PHE A 245 0.10 -10.09 -18.49
CA PHE A 245 -1.13 -10.70 -17.98
C PHE A 245 -1.65 -11.78 -18.94
N TYR A 246 -1.74 -11.49 -20.23
CA TYR A 246 -2.21 -12.45 -21.23
C TYR A 246 -1.39 -13.74 -21.16
N LYS A 247 -0.06 -13.64 -21.12
CA LYS A 247 0.82 -14.82 -20.98
C LYS A 247 0.49 -15.65 -19.73
N LYS A 248 0.17 -15.04 -18.60
CA LYS A 248 -0.19 -15.75 -17.35
C LYS A 248 -1.59 -16.35 -17.38
N LEU A 249 -2.52 -15.76 -18.14
CA LEU A 249 -3.89 -16.27 -18.26
C LEU A 249 -4.01 -17.45 -19.24
N THR A 250 -3.06 -17.58 -20.16
CA THR A 250 -3.06 -18.61 -21.21
C THR A 250 -1.94 -19.64 -21.05
N SER A 251 -1.16 -19.58 -19.98
CA SER A 251 -0.13 -20.58 -19.64
C SER A 251 -0.75 -21.69 -18.82
#